data_AF-A0A9X7C5H7-F1
#
_entry.id   AF-A0A9X7C5H7-F1
#
_cell.length_a   1.000
_cell.length_b   1.000
_cell.length_c   1.000
_cell.angle_alpha   90.00
_cell.angle_beta   90.00
_cell.angle_gamma   90.00
#
_symmetry.space_group_name_H-M   'P 1'
#
loop_
_entity.id
_entity.type
_entity.pdbx_description
1 polymer ?
#
loop_
_entity_poly.entity_id
_entity_poly.type
_entity_poly.pdbx_seq_one_letter_code
_entity_poly.pdbx_strand_id
1 'polypeptide(L)'
;MLHDIGHEILQETFLLIQNVCSHPGEDFYSMKYVRDIVDAIHNIPHSIQKQSDKFLEFELKLLQETLMYMDFGKVAVQNAPYFRAFSTHVYHVLQKRHERI
;
A
#
# COMPACT_ATOMS: atom_id res chain seq x y z
N MET A 1 6.32 -15.63 6.57
CA MET A 1 7.07 -14.36 6.39
C MET A 1 6.49 -13.52 5.26
N LEU A 2 6.50 -13.97 4.00
CA LEU A 2 5.96 -13.17 2.89
C LEU A 2 4.43 -13.02 2.96
N HIS A 3 3.72 -14.10 3.32
CA HIS A 3 2.27 -14.04 3.56
C HIS A 3 1.90 -13.11 4.71
N ASP A 4 2.71 -13.08 5.79
CA ASP A 4 2.48 -12.18 6.92
C ASP A 4 2.61 -10.72 6.48
N ILE A 5 3.63 -10.40 5.67
CA ILE A 5 3.78 -9.09 5.02
C ILE A 5 2.57 -8.79 4.14
N GLY A 6 2.11 -9.75 3.33
CA GLY A 6 0.91 -9.58 2.52
C GLY A 6 -0.33 -9.24 3.35
N HIS A 7 -0.53 -9.91 4.50
CA HIS A 7 -1.63 -9.61 5.42
C HIS A 7 -1.48 -8.23 6.07
N GLU A 8 -0.26 -7.86 6.51
CA GLU A 8 0.04 -6.55 7.10
C GLU A 8 -0.24 -5.42 6.10
N ILE A 9 0.19 -5.56 4.85
CA ILE A 9 -0.08 -4.60 3.77
C ILE A 9 -1.58 -4.42 3.52
N LEU A 10 -2.36 -5.51 3.53
CA LEU A 10 -3.82 -5.43 3.39
C LEU A 10 -4.45 -4.66 4.56
N GLN A 11 -4.00 -4.90 5.79
CA GLN A 11 -4.48 -4.20 6.99
C GLN A 11 -4.14 -2.71 6.96
N GLU A 12 -2.89 -2.37 6.64
CA GLU A 12 -2.44 -0.97 6.52
C GLU A 12 -3.16 -0.23 5.39
N THR A 13 -3.45 -0.91 4.28
CA THR A 13 -4.23 -0.30 3.19
C THR A 13 -5.65 0.00 3.63
N PHE A 14 -6.27 -0.90 4.40
CA PHE A 14 -7.58 -0.66 4.98
C PHE A 14 -7.58 0.57 5.91
N LEU A 15 -6.58 0.72 6.77
CA LEU A 15 -6.43 1.91 7.63
C LEU A 15 -6.24 3.20 6.83
N LEU A 16 -5.41 3.16 5.76
CA LEU A 16 -5.25 4.30 4.85
C LEU A 16 -6.60 4.73 4.26
N ILE A 17 -7.38 3.78 3.73
CA ILE A 17 -8.71 4.04 3.17
C ILE A 17 -9.61 4.69 4.21
N GLN A 18 -9.69 4.14 5.42
CA GLN A 18 -10.53 4.69 6.49
C GLN A 18 -10.14 6.14 6.85
N ASN A 19 -8.84 6.42 6.97
CA ASN A 19 -8.35 7.75 7.33
C ASN A 19 -8.64 8.80 6.25
N VAL A 20 -8.45 8.43 4.97
CA VAL A 20 -8.76 9.29 3.82
C VAL A 20 -10.27 9.53 3.72
N CYS A 21 -11.09 8.49 3.86
CA CYS A 21 -12.55 8.61 3.78
C CYS A 21 -13.16 9.39 4.97
N SER A 22 -12.45 9.47 6.11
CA SER A 22 -12.87 10.28 7.26
C SER A 22 -12.70 11.78 7.04
N HIS A 23 -11.92 12.18 6.02
CA HIS A 23 -11.73 13.57 5.62
C HIS A 23 -12.16 13.75 4.16
N PRO A 24 -13.46 13.56 3.83
CA PRO A 24 -13.97 13.61 2.47
C PRO A 24 -14.11 15.07 2.00
N GLY A 25 -12.98 15.75 1.82
CA GLY A 25 -12.94 16.99 1.04
C GLY A 25 -12.97 16.69 -0.47
N GLU A 26 -12.95 17.74 -1.30
CA GLU A 26 -12.74 17.62 -2.75
C GLU A 26 -11.28 17.25 -3.09
N ASP A 27 -10.80 16.14 -2.52
CA ASP A 27 -9.44 15.66 -2.69
C ASP A 27 -9.39 14.56 -3.77
N PHE A 28 -9.46 15.02 -5.02
CA PHE A 28 -9.37 14.15 -6.19
C PHE A 28 -8.13 13.24 -6.15
N TYR A 29 -6.98 13.78 -5.75
CA TYR A 29 -5.72 13.04 -5.75
C TYR A 29 -5.69 11.96 -4.68
N SER A 30 -6.23 12.20 -3.48
CA SER A 30 -6.33 11.13 -2.48
C SER A 30 -7.18 9.97 -2.96
N MET A 31 -8.35 10.24 -3.56
CA MET A 31 -9.22 9.18 -4.06
C MET A 31 -8.59 8.43 -5.24
N LYS A 32 -7.87 9.16 -6.11
CA LYS A 32 -7.08 8.54 -7.18
C LYS A 32 -6.01 7.62 -6.61
N TYR A 33 -5.20 8.10 -5.65
CA TYR A 33 -4.10 7.31 -5.09
C TYR A 33 -4.59 6.11 -4.29
N VAL A 34 -5.70 6.24 -3.54
CA VAL A 34 -6.33 5.07 -2.91
C VAL A 34 -6.71 4.02 -3.95
N ARG A 35 -7.30 4.43 -5.08
CA ARG A 35 -7.66 3.50 -6.15
C ARG A 35 -6.42 2.83 -6.75
N ASP A 36 -5.40 3.62 -7.09
CA ASP A 36 -4.15 3.10 -7.65
C ASP A 36 -3.48 2.08 -6.69
N ILE A 37 -3.52 2.33 -5.37
CA ILE A 37 -3.03 1.40 -4.34
C ILE A 37 -3.88 0.12 -4.28
N VAL A 38 -5.20 0.25 -4.25
CA VAL A 38 -6.13 -0.90 -4.20
C VAL A 38 -5.94 -1.78 -5.45
N ASP A 39 -5.81 -1.16 -6.62
CA ASP A 39 -5.53 -1.85 -7.87
C ASP A 39 -4.16 -2.54 -7.84
N ALA A 40 -3.14 -1.94 -7.22
CA ALA A 40 -1.82 -2.58 -7.09
C ALA A 40 -1.82 -3.79 -6.14
N ILE A 41 -2.76 -3.89 -5.19
CA ILE A 41 -2.81 -4.99 -4.20
C ILE A 41 -3.93 -6.00 -4.43
N HIS A 42 -4.78 -5.82 -5.45
CA HIS A 42 -6.01 -6.59 -5.63
C HIS A 42 -5.79 -8.11 -5.66
N ASN A 43 -4.62 -8.56 -6.11
CA ASN A 43 -4.26 -9.97 -6.19
C ASN A 43 -3.56 -10.52 -4.95
N ILE A 44 -3.10 -9.68 -4.01
CA ILE A 44 -2.42 -10.15 -2.79
C ILE A 44 -3.24 -11.20 -2.03
N PRO A 45 -4.55 -11.03 -1.78
CA PRO A 45 -5.37 -12.06 -1.14
C PRO A 45 -5.34 -13.39 -1.89
N HIS A 46 -5.40 -13.35 -3.22
CA HIS A 46 -5.35 -14.56 -4.05
C HIS A 46 -3.99 -15.24 -3.97
N SER A 47 -2.90 -14.47 -4.04
CA SER A 47 -1.52 -14.96 -3.91
C SER A 47 -1.30 -15.68 -2.59
N ILE A 48 -1.80 -15.11 -1.49
CA ILE A 48 -1.75 -15.72 -0.15
C ILE A 48 -2.56 -17.03 -0.10
N GLN A 49 -3.80 -17.01 -0.59
CA GLN A 49 -4.68 -18.19 -0.60
C GLN A 49 -4.08 -19.36 -1.39
N LYS A 50 -3.38 -19.06 -2.49
CA LYS A 50 -2.70 -20.06 -3.33
C LYS A 50 -1.30 -20.43 -2.85
N GLN A 51 -0.81 -19.81 -1.77
CA GLN A 51 0.54 -19.99 -1.26
C GLN A 51 1.62 -19.78 -2.33
N SER A 52 1.40 -18.79 -3.21
CA SER A 52 2.32 -18.52 -4.32
C SER A 52 3.25 -17.36 -3.97
N ASP A 53 4.39 -17.69 -3.36
CA ASP A 53 5.36 -16.67 -2.92
C ASP A 53 5.89 -15.81 -4.07
N LYS A 54 6.20 -16.42 -5.23
CA LYS A 54 6.71 -15.69 -6.40
C LYS A 54 5.69 -14.67 -6.91
N PHE A 55 4.41 -15.03 -6.92
CA PHE A 55 3.37 -14.14 -7.38
C PHE A 55 3.09 -13.05 -6.32
N LEU A 56 3.10 -13.39 -5.04
CA LEU A 56 3.00 -12.42 -3.96
C LEU A 56 4.16 -11.40 -3.97
N GLU A 57 5.38 -11.84 -4.23
CA GLU A 57 6.54 -10.95 -4.36
C GLU A 57 6.38 -9.95 -5.52
N PHE A 58 5.85 -10.41 -6.66
CA PHE A 58 5.55 -9.53 -7.78
C PHE A 58 4.52 -8.46 -7.41
N GLU A 59 3.42 -8.84 -6.75
CA GLU A 59 2.37 -7.90 -6.32
C GLU A 59 2.89 -6.88 -5.30
N LEU A 60 3.73 -7.32 -4.35
CA LEU A 60 4.36 -6.42 -3.38
C LEU A 60 5.33 -5.44 -4.04
N LYS A 61 6.04 -5.86 -5.09
CA LYS A 61 6.89 -4.97 -5.88
C LYS A 61 6.07 -3.96 -6.68
N LEU A 62 4.95 -4.39 -7.26
CA LEU A 62 4.03 -3.49 -7.97
C LEU A 62 3.47 -2.39 -7.04
N LEU A 63 3.13 -2.74 -5.80
CA LEU A 63 2.75 -1.77 -4.78
C LEU A 63 3.90 -0.78 -4.49
N GLN A 64 5.12 -1.27 -4.30
CA GLN A 64 6.28 -0.42 -4.04
C GLN A 64 6.51 0.57 -5.19
N GLU A 65 6.50 0.10 -6.44
CA GLU A 65 6.64 0.94 -7.64
C GLU A 65 5.51 1.97 -7.73
N THR A 66 4.27 1.55 -7.50
CA THR A 66 3.10 2.45 -7.45
C THR A 66 3.32 3.61 -6.47
N LEU A 67 3.81 3.32 -5.27
CA LEU A 67 4.06 4.34 -4.24
C LEU A 67 5.22 5.28 -4.59
N MET A 68 6.26 4.80 -5.28
CA MET A 68 7.40 5.62 -5.70
C MET A 68 7.01 6.73 -6.70
N TYR A 69 5.96 6.51 -7.49
CA TYR A 69 5.48 7.48 -8.48
C TYR A 69 4.41 8.44 -7.95
N MET A 70 3.99 8.30 -6.69
CA MET A 70 2.99 9.18 -6.09
C MET A 70 3.63 10.47 -5.57
N ASP A 71 3.02 11.59 -5.92
CA ASP A 71 3.39 12.92 -5.41
C ASP A 71 2.42 13.30 -4.28
N PHE A 72 2.81 13.01 -3.05
CA PHE A 72 2.01 13.35 -1.86
C PHE A 72 1.89 14.87 -1.63
N GLY A 73 2.54 15.72 -2.43
CA GLY A 73 2.26 17.15 -2.45
C GLY A 73 0.92 17.50 -3.12
N LYS A 74 0.34 16.57 -3.90
CA LYS A 74 -0.94 16.77 -4.62
C LYS A 74 -2.18 16.39 -3.84
N VAL A 75 -2.04 15.58 -2.79
CA VAL A 75 -3.16 15.24 -1.90
C VAL A 75 -3.45 16.38 -0.94
N ALA A 76 -4.66 16.44 -0.38
CA ALA A 76 -5.00 17.43 0.62
C ALA A 76 -4.06 17.31 1.84
N VAL A 77 -3.75 18.46 2.43
CA VAL A 77 -2.82 18.58 3.56
C VAL A 77 -3.21 17.66 4.73
N GLN A 78 -4.50 17.44 4.95
CA GLN A 78 -5.02 16.57 6.01
C GLN A 78 -4.76 15.08 5.71
N ASN A 79 -4.68 14.69 4.44
CA ASN A 79 -4.50 13.31 4.00
C ASN A 79 -3.03 12.94 3.75
N ALA A 80 -2.17 13.93 3.42
CA ALA A 80 -0.75 13.71 3.15
C ALA A 80 0.00 12.90 4.25
N PRO A 81 -0.23 13.13 5.55
CA PRO A 81 0.42 12.33 6.60
C PRO A 81 0.09 10.84 6.52
N TYR A 82 -1.15 10.48 6.18
CA TYR A 82 -1.57 9.07 6.07
C TYR A 82 -0.85 8.36 4.93
N PHE A 83 -0.77 8.99 3.75
CA PHE A 83 -0.03 8.43 2.62
C PHE A 83 1.47 8.27 2.91
N ARG A 84 2.09 9.26 3.57
CA ARG A 84 3.50 9.17 3.98
C ARG A 84 3.74 8.06 4.98
N ALA A 85 2.88 7.92 5.98
CA ALA A 85 2.97 6.87 6.98
C ALA A 85 2.84 5.49 6.33
N PHE A 86 1.83 5.31 5.49
CA PHE A 86 1.63 4.08 4.72
C PHE A 86 2.84 3.74 3.85
N SER A 87 3.32 4.68 3.02
CA SER A 87 4.46 4.47 2.13
C SER A 87 5.74 4.12 2.90
N THR A 88 6.00 4.80 4.03
CA THR A 88 7.14 4.51 4.90
C THR A 88 7.04 3.11 5.49
N HIS A 89 5.85 2.73 5.96
CA HIS A 89 5.61 1.41 6.52
C HIS A 89 5.83 0.31 5.47
N VAL A 90 5.23 0.43 4.28
CA VAL A 90 5.40 -0.50 3.15
C VAL A 90 6.88 -0.68 2.83
N TYR A 91 7.62 0.43 2.71
CA TYR A 91 9.06 0.38 2.43
C TYR A 91 9.83 -0.38 3.52
N HIS A 92 9.52 -0.10 4.79
CA HIS A 92 10.18 -0.75 5.94
C HIS A 92 9.94 -2.25 6.00
N VAL A 93 8.69 -2.71 5.81
CA VAL A 93 8.38 -4.14 5.86
C VAL A 93 8.99 -4.90 4.68
N LEU A 94 9.07 -4.27 3.50
CA LEU A 94 9.74 -4.84 2.33
C LEU A 94 11.27 -4.82 2.45
N GLN A 95 11.87 -3.82 3.09
CA GLN A 95 13.32 -3.79 3.35
C GLN A 95 13.76 -4.80 4.40
N LYS A 96 13.04 -4.91 5.52
CA LYS A 96 13.30 -5.92 6.56
C LYS A 96 13.30 -7.36 6.02
N ARG A 97 12.58 -7.60 4.92
CA ARG A 97 12.66 -8.88 4.19
C ARG A 97 14.01 -9.08 3.53
N HIS A 98 14.55 -8.07 2.84
CA HIS A 98 15.83 -8.19 2.13
C HIS A 98 17.01 -8.43 3.09
N GLU A 99 16.91 -7.96 4.34
CA GLU A 99 17.93 -8.18 5.37
C GLU A 99 17.87 -9.57 6.04
N ARG A 100 16.77 -10.32 5.85
CA ARG A 100 16.55 -11.65 6.46
C ARG A 100 16.81 -12.81 5.50
N ILE A 101 17.23 -12.52 4.27
CA ILE A 101 17.64 -13.49 3.23
C ILE A 101 19.16 -13.48 3.17
#